data_AF-A0A5S5C6F4-F1
#
_entry.id   AF-A0A5S5C6F4-F1
#
_cell.length_a   1.000
_cell.length_b   1.000
_cell.length_c   1.000
_cell.angle_alpha   90.00
_cell.angle_beta   90.00
_cell.angle_gamma   90.00
#
_symmetry.space_group_name_H-M   'P 1'
#
loop_
_entity.id
_entity.type
_entity.pdbx_description
1 polymer ?
#
loop_
_entity_poly.entity_id
_entity_poly.type
_entity_poly.pdbx_seq_one_letter_code
_entity_poly.pdbx_strand_id
1 'polypeptide(L)'
;MLFTQLLAVMLKNETKIKMIDRFLKAKHWQLFSLMFGIPIIFQIVMMGTMFWNINSETNPDPTEMFNMFKFFPIIMILYMGVFFSWFWSIAIGLQNKVPENVTMKTKKFKIFFFIPLVYILCISLFIVGIFSGIMQNGTESSGGLVGVMVGIILPLHLLSMFGMFYSMYFVAKTFKTVELQKEVSFGDFAGEFFMLWFYFIGIWILQPKINKMSAKQKPDL
;
A
#
# COMPACT_ATOMS: atom_id res chain seq x y z
N MET A 1 5.49 -20.38 -16.43
CA MET A 1 5.90 -21.36 -15.41
C MET A 1 6.38 -20.68 -14.12
N LEU A 2 7.27 -19.69 -14.17
CA LEU A 2 7.68 -18.92 -12.98
C LEU A 2 6.52 -18.18 -12.29
N PHE A 3 5.60 -17.57 -13.04
CA PHE A 3 4.45 -16.84 -12.46
C PHE A 3 3.48 -17.78 -11.73
N THR A 4 3.26 -18.98 -12.25
CA THR A 4 2.43 -20.03 -11.63
C THR A 4 3.11 -20.65 -10.40
N GLN A 5 4.43 -20.82 -10.42
CA GLN A 5 5.20 -21.26 -9.25
C GLN A 5 5.31 -20.17 -8.19
N LEU A 6 5.45 -18.89 -8.56
CA LEU A 6 5.42 -17.75 -7.64
C LEU A 6 4.03 -17.61 -7.01
N LEU A 7 2.95 -17.79 -7.80
CA LEU A 7 1.58 -17.89 -7.28
C LEU A 7 1.43 -19.07 -6.32
N ALA A 8 1.95 -20.25 -6.67
CA ALA A 8 1.85 -21.46 -5.85
C ALA A 8 2.63 -21.34 -4.53
N VAL A 9 3.81 -20.71 -4.53
CA VAL A 9 4.58 -20.39 -3.32
C VAL A 9 3.87 -19.33 -2.47
N MET A 10 3.25 -18.33 -3.09
CA MET A 10 2.35 -17.36 -2.44
C MET A 10 1.02 -17.98 -1.93
N LEU A 11 0.72 -19.22 -2.33
CA LEU A 11 -0.49 -19.97 -1.98
C LEU A 11 -0.25 -21.07 -0.95
N LYS A 12 0.96 -21.23 -0.40
CA LYS A 12 1.19 -22.15 0.73
C LYS A 12 0.38 -21.68 1.93
N ASN A 13 -0.76 -22.34 2.15
CA ASN A 13 -1.90 -21.82 2.92
C ASN A 13 -1.52 -21.47 4.37
N GLU A 14 -0.65 -22.25 5.02
CA GLU A 14 -0.29 -22.04 6.42
C GLU A 14 0.57 -20.80 6.68
N THR A 15 1.59 -20.56 5.86
CA THR A 15 2.46 -19.39 6.01
C THR A 15 1.68 -18.11 5.75
N LYS A 16 0.78 -18.15 4.76
CA LYS A 16 -0.13 -17.06 4.42
C LYS A 16 -1.09 -16.75 5.58
N ILE A 17 -1.67 -17.77 6.21
CA ILE A 17 -2.55 -17.62 7.38
C ILE A 17 -1.77 -17.00 8.55
N LYS A 18 -0.55 -17.49 8.84
CA LYS A 18 0.30 -16.93 9.91
C LYS A 18 0.67 -15.47 9.69
N MET A 19 0.97 -15.05 8.45
CA MET A 19 1.28 -13.64 8.16
C MET A 19 0.07 -12.72 8.29
N ILE A 20 -1.10 -13.16 7.80
CA ILE A 20 -2.34 -12.41 7.93
C ILE A 20 -2.70 -12.19 9.41
N ASP A 21 -2.59 -13.24 10.23
CA ASP A 21 -2.86 -13.18 11.66
C ASP A 21 -1.96 -12.17 12.38
N ARG A 22 -0.68 -12.08 12.01
CA ARG A 22 0.26 -11.07 12.54
C ARG A 22 -0.22 -9.65 12.29
N PHE A 23 -0.67 -9.33 11.06
CA PHE A 23 -1.19 -8.00 10.74
C PHE A 23 -2.51 -7.69 11.45
N LEU A 24 -3.40 -8.68 11.57
CA LEU A 24 -4.66 -8.53 12.29
C LEU A 24 -4.47 -8.29 13.80
N LYS A 25 -3.37 -8.82 14.38
CA LYS A 25 -3.02 -8.68 15.80
C LYS A 25 -1.99 -7.58 16.08
N ALA A 26 -1.42 -6.97 15.05
CA ALA A 26 -0.45 -5.88 15.19
C ALA A 26 -1.09 -4.70 15.94
N LYS A 27 -0.33 -4.08 16.83
CA LYS A 27 -0.75 -2.85 17.50
C LYS A 27 -0.73 -1.70 16.49
N HIS A 28 -1.66 -0.75 16.61
CA HIS A 28 -1.76 0.42 15.73
C HIS A 28 -0.41 1.17 15.59
N TRP A 29 0.35 1.31 16.69
CA TRP A 29 1.64 1.98 16.65
C TRP A 29 2.70 1.21 15.83
N GLN A 30 2.65 -0.12 15.79
CA GLN A 30 3.61 -0.91 14.99
C GLN A 30 3.39 -0.66 13.49
N LEU A 31 2.12 -0.67 13.06
CA LEU A 31 1.78 -0.36 11.67
C LEU A 31 2.09 1.09 11.33
N PHE A 32 1.77 2.02 12.25
CA PHE A 32 2.06 3.43 12.06
C PHE A 32 3.56 3.71 11.96
N SER A 33 4.40 3.14 12.84
CA SER A 33 5.85 3.32 12.79
C SER A 33 6.48 2.76 11.51
N LEU A 34 5.99 1.61 11.02
CA LEU A 34 6.49 1.02 9.78
C LEU A 34 6.06 1.82 8.54
N MET A 35 4.81 2.29 8.49
CA MET A 35 4.29 3.05 7.35
C MET A 35 4.73 4.51 7.34
N PHE A 36 4.90 5.15 8.50
CA PHE A 36 5.17 6.58 8.60
C PHE A 36 6.46 6.90 9.35
N GLY A 37 6.74 6.21 10.45
CA GLY A 37 7.94 6.47 11.24
C GLY A 37 9.22 6.34 10.43
N ILE A 38 9.38 5.23 9.68
CA ILE A 38 10.55 5.02 8.83
C ILE A 38 10.65 6.07 7.71
N PRO A 39 9.60 6.32 6.87
CA PRO A 39 9.67 7.38 5.86
C PRO A 39 9.92 8.78 6.41
N ILE A 40 9.31 9.14 7.56
CA ILE A 40 9.50 10.46 8.18
C ILE A 40 10.94 10.62 8.66
N ILE A 41 11.51 9.61 9.34
CA ILE A 41 12.92 9.65 9.78
C ILE A 41 13.82 9.79 8.55
N PHE A 42 13.59 9.00 7.51
CA PHE A 42 14.33 9.12 6.25
C PHE A 42 14.24 10.53 5.66
N GLN A 43 13.05 11.11 5.61
CA GLN A 43 12.84 12.46 5.09
C GLN A 43 13.51 13.54 5.95
N ILE A 44 13.49 13.41 7.28
CA ILE A 44 14.19 14.32 8.20
C ILE A 44 15.70 14.24 7.99
N VAL A 45 16.26 13.04 7.85
CA VAL A 45 17.69 12.85 7.56
C VAL A 45 18.05 13.50 6.23
N MET A 46 17.27 13.26 5.17
CA MET A 46 17.47 13.89 3.87
C MET A 46 17.44 15.42 3.94
N MET A 47 16.44 15.97 4.62
CA MET A 47 16.31 17.41 4.78
C MET A 47 17.49 17.98 5.59
N GLY A 48 17.89 17.31 6.68
CA GLY A 48 19.01 17.71 7.51
C GLY A 48 20.34 17.75 6.76
N THR A 49 20.62 16.73 5.93
CA THR A 49 21.84 16.72 5.10
C THR A 49 21.82 17.82 4.04
N MET A 50 20.66 18.11 3.44
CA MET A 50 20.54 19.20 2.47
C MET A 50 20.80 20.57 3.13
N PHE A 51 20.22 20.83 4.30
CA PHE A 51 20.45 22.06 5.05
C PHE A 51 21.91 22.20 5.53
N TRP A 52 22.54 21.11 5.95
CA TRP A 52 23.95 21.10 6.34
C TRP A 52 24.85 21.52 5.18
N ASN A 53 24.61 20.97 3.98
CA ASN A 53 25.40 21.24 2.78
C ASN A 53 25.17 22.65 2.20
N ILE A 54 24.04 23.31 2.49
CA ILE A 54 23.80 24.71 2.10
C ILE A 54 24.58 25.68 2.99
N ASN A 55 24.78 25.33 4.27
CA ASN A 55 25.51 26.17 5.23
C ASN A 55 27.04 26.05 5.13
N SER A 56 27.54 25.06 4.39
CA SER A 56 28.95 24.99 4.01
C SER A 56 29.24 25.91 2.82
N GLU A 57 30.33 26.68 2.84
CA GLU A 57 30.79 27.51 1.71
C GLU A 57 31.18 26.69 0.46
N THR A 58 31.05 25.37 0.51
CA THR A 58 31.23 24.44 -0.60
C THR A 58 29.92 24.27 -1.37
N ASN A 59 29.97 24.48 -2.69
CA ASN A 59 28.85 24.16 -3.57
C ASN A 59 28.38 22.71 -3.32
N PRO A 60 27.06 22.47 -3.13
CA PRO A 60 26.55 21.13 -2.85
C PRO A 60 26.88 20.20 -4.01
N ASP A 61 27.63 19.12 -3.75
CA ASP A 61 27.93 18.08 -4.73
C ASP A 61 26.63 17.33 -5.08
N PRO A 62 26.16 17.38 -6.35
CA PRO A 62 24.97 16.67 -6.77
C PRO A 62 25.03 15.15 -6.51
N THR A 63 26.24 14.59 -6.46
CA THR A 63 26.49 13.15 -6.23
C THR A 63 25.97 12.67 -4.89
N GLU A 64 26.10 13.48 -3.83
CA GLU A 64 25.58 13.16 -2.50
C GLU A 64 24.06 13.07 -2.50
N MET A 65 23.41 14.00 -3.21
CA MET A 65 21.95 14.00 -3.35
C MET A 65 21.48 12.71 -4.04
N PHE A 66 22.12 12.31 -5.15
CA PHE A 66 21.79 11.07 -5.86
C PHE A 66 22.04 9.80 -5.04
N ASN A 67 23.09 9.77 -4.22
CA ASN A 67 23.37 8.62 -3.35
C ASN A 67 22.24 8.39 -2.33
N MET A 68 21.67 9.47 -1.79
CA MET A 68 20.55 9.40 -0.87
C MET A 68 19.26 8.92 -1.57
N PHE A 69 19.03 9.31 -2.83
CA PHE A 69 17.89 8.84 -3.64
C PHE A 69 17.89 7.32 -3.91
N LYS A 70 19.03 6.63 -3.83
CA LYS A 70 19.10 5.17 -4.00
C LYS A 70 18.28 4.40 -2.97
N PHE A 71 18.08 4.96 -1.78
CA PHE A 71 17.28 4.35 -0.72
C PHE A 71 15.77 4.54 -0.91
N PHE A 72 15.35 5.52 -1.73
CA PHE A 72 13.94 5.84 -1.92
C PHE A 72 13.10 4.66 -2.42
N PRO A 73 13.50 3.89 -3.45
CA PRO A 73 12.75 2.72 -3.89
C PRO A 73 12.61 1.64 -2.81
N ILE A 74 13.61 1.49 -1.94
CA ILE A 74 13.60 0.52 -0.84
C ILE A 74 12.54 0.92 0.20
N ILE A 75 12.56 2.19 0.62
CA ILE A 75 11.56 2.74 1.56
C ILE A 75 10.15 2.65 1.00
N MET A 76 10.00 2.94 -0.29
CA MET A 76 8.71 2.84 -0.99
C MET A 76 8.20 1.39 -1.07
N ILE A 77 9.06 0.42 -1.42
CA ILE A 77 8.69 -1.01 -1.42
C ILE A 77 8.28 -1.45 -0.01
N LEU A 78 9.01 -1.04 1.03
CA LEU A 78 8.66 -1.32 2.41
C LEU A 78 7.28 -0.75 2.77
N TYR A 79 7.07 0.55 2.49
CA TYR A 79 5.80 1.23 2.71
C TYR A 79 4.64 0.51 2.02
N MET A 80 4.77 0.23 0.71
CA MET A 80 3.77 -0.48 -0.06
C MET A 80 3.49 -1.87 0.49
N GLY A 81 4.55 -2.62 0.82
CA GLY A 81 4.44 -3.96 1.38
C GLY A 81 3.59 -3.95 2.65
N VAL A 82 3.84 -3.01 3.56
CA VAL A 82 3.09 -2.90 4.82
C VAL A 82 1.66 -2.41 4.56
N PHE A 83 1.46 -1.38 3.73
CA PHE A 83 0.15 -0.81 3.41
C PHE A 83 -0.79 -1.82 2.75
N PHE A 84 -0.34 -2.47 1.67
CA PHE A 84 -1.13 -3.48 0.97
C PHE A 84 -1.32 -4.75 1.82
N SER A 85 -0.34 -5.14 2.63
CA SER A 85 -0.52 -6.26 3.57
C SER A 85 -1.58 -5.97 4.62
N TRP A 86 -1.64 -4.73 5.12
CA TRP A 86 -2.69 -4.29 6.04
C TRP A 86 -4.07 -4.39 5.40
N PHE A 87 -4.26 -3.83 4.20
CA PHE A 87 -5.51 -3.94 3.44
C PHE A 87 -5.91 -5.40 3.18
N TRP A 88 -4.96 -6.21 2.73
CA TRP A 88 -5.19 -7.64 2.47
C TRP A 88 -5.57 -8.39 3.75
N SER A 89 -4.92 -8.08 4.88
CA SER A 89 -5.22 -8.74 6.15
C SER A 89 -6.66 -8.49 6.59
N ILE A 90 -7.18 -7.28 6.41
CA ILE A 90 -8.57 -6.95 6.75
C ILE A 90 -9.51 -7.62 5.74
N ALA A 91 -9.29 -7.41 4.44
CA ALA A 91 -10.16 -7.90 3.37
C ALA A 91 -10.24 -9.43 3.28
N ILE A 92 -9.13 -10.14 3.47
CA ILE A 92 -9.07 -11.61 3.32
C ILE A 92 -9.01 -12.30 4.67
N GLY A 93 -8.30 -11.73 5.65
CA GLY A 93 -8.11 -12.36 6.95
C GLY A 93 -9.36 -12.36 7.82
N LEU A 94 -10.28 -11.40 7.63
CA LEU A 94 -11.55 -11.39 8.36
C LEU A 94 -12.66 -12.18 7.66
N GLN A 95 -12.40 -12.83 6.53
CA GLN A 95 -13.45 -13.54 5.77
C GLN A 95 -14.08 -14.69 6.56
N ASN A 96 -13.33 -15.35 7.44
CA ASN A 96 -13.86 -16.39 8.33
C ASN A 96 -14.72 -15.82 9.49
N LYS A 97 -14.76 -14.50 9.67
CA LYS A 97 -15.59 -13.79 10.66
C LYS A 97 -16.83 -13.13 10.04
N VAL A 98 -16.97 -13.22 8.71
CA VAL A 98 -18.18 -12.76 8.00
C VAL A 98 -19.32 -13.74 8.33
N PRO A 99 -20.54 -13.25 8.61
CA PRO A 99 -21.69 -14.10 8.89
C PRO A 99 -22.09 -14.90 7.64
N GLU A 100 -22.63 -16.11 7.82
CA GLU A 100 -22.79 -17.11 6.74
C GLU A 100 -23.81 -16.70 5.68
N ASN A 101 -24.75 -15.86 6.07
CA ASN A 101 -25.77 -15.29 5.20
C ASN A 101 -25.24 -14.16 4.30
N VAL A 102 -23.97 -13.74 4.44
CA VAL A 102 -23.38 -12.64 3.66
C VAL A 102 -22.28 -13.16 2.74
N THR A 103 -22.48 -12.97 1.43
CA THR A 103 -21.50 -13.40 0.42
C THR A 103 -20.60 -12.25 -0.02
N MET A 104 -19.30 -12.38 0.22
CA MET A 104 -18.32 -11.35 -0.13
C MET A 104 -17.64 -11.64 -1.48
N LYS A 105 -17.56 -10.62 -2.34
CA LYS A 105 -16.97 -10.70 -3.70
C LYS A 105 -15.43 -10.72 -3.69
N THR A 106 -14.81 -11.62 -2.92
CA THR A 106 -13.35 -11.69 -2.71
C THR A 106 -12.54 -11.88 -4.00
N LYS A 107 -13.08 -12.57 -5.01
CA LYS A 107 -12.44 -12.71 -6.33
C LYS A 107 -12.27 -11.36 -7.02
N LYS A 108 -13.31 -10.53 -7.01
CA LYS A 108 -13.29 -9.17 -7.59
C LYS A 108 -12.30 -8.29 -6.84
N PHE A 109 -12.28 -8.35 -5.50
CA PHE A 109 -11.26 -7.68 -4.69
C PHE A 109 -9.84 -8.03 -5.11
N LYS A 110 -9.50 -9.31 -5.21
CA LYS A 110 -8.14 -9.73 -5.59
C LYS A 110 -7.71 -9.14 -6.93
N ILE A 111 -8.58 -9.14 -7.94
CA ILE A 111 -8.28 -8.57 -9.26
C ILE A 111 -7.96 -7.07 -9.13
N PHE A 112 -8.87 -6.29 -8.55
CA PHE A 112 -8.68 -4.83 -8.43
C PHE A 112 -7.57 -4.42 -7.47
N PHE A 113 -7.23 -5.27 -6.50
CA PHE A 113 -6.13 -5.05 -5.57
C PHE A 113 -4.76 -5.20 -6.23
N PHE A 114 -4.61 -6.12 -7.20
CA PHE A 114 -3.33 -6.31 -7.89
C PHE A 114 -3.05 -5.26 -8.98
N ILE A 115 -4.07 -4.61 -9.54
CA ILE A 115 -3.90 -3.53 -10.53
C ILE A 115 -2.98 -2.41 -10.00
N PRO A 116 -3.26 -1.76 -8.85
CA PRO A 116 -2.41 -0.70 -8.35
C PRO A 116 -1.02 -1.19 -7.92
N LEU A 117 -0.90 -2.42 -7.42
CA LEU A 117 0.41 -3.02 -7.11
C LEU A 117 1.30 -3.15 -8.35
N VAL A 118 0.75 -3.71 -9.43
CA VAL A 118 1.48 -3.86 -10.71
C VAL A 118 1.79 -2.49 -11.30
N TYR A 119 0.82 -1.58 -11.29
CA TYR A 119 1.01 -0.22 -11.79
C TYR A 119 2.14 0.51 -11.05
N ILE A 120 2.14 0.50 -9.71
CA ILE A 120 3.19 1.17 -8.93
C ILE A 120 4.55 0.50 -9.18
N LEU A 121 4.63 -0.82 -9.24
CA LEU A 121 5.89 -1.50 -9.57
C LEU A 121 6.42 -1.09 -10.95
N CYS A 122 5.56 -1.08 -11.97
CA CYS A 122 5.94 -0.69 -13.33
C CYS A 122 6.40 0.77 -13.41
N ILE A 123 5.67 1.71 -12.79
CA ILE A 123 6.05 3.13 -12.81
C ILE A 123 7.34 3.38 -12.03
N SER A 124 7.59 2.65 -10.93
CA SER A 124 8.84 2.75 -10.18
C SER A 124 10.04 2.31 -11.01
N LEU A 125 9.94 1.20 -11.72
CA LEU A 125 10.99 0.72 -12.63
C LEU A 125 11.22 1.70 -13.78
N PHE A 126 10.14 2.25 -14.34
CA PHE A 126 10.19 3.26 -15.39
C PHE A 126 10.92 4.53 -14.94
N ILE A 127 10.60 5.05 -13.75
CA ILE A 127 11.27 6.22 -13.16
C ILE A 127 12.75 5.95 -12.94
N VAL A 128 13.13 4.81 -12.35
CA VAL A 128 14.54 4.43 -12.17
C VAL A 128 15.29 4.39 -13.51
N GLY A 129 14.66 3.85 -14.56
CA GLY A 129 15.24 3.83 -15.91
C GLY A 129 15.48 5.22 -16.48
N ILE A 130 14.52 6.14 -16.34
CA ILE A 130 14.66 7.55 -16.78
C ILE A 130 15.79 8.24 -16.03
N PHE A 131 15.79 8.20 -14.70
CA PHE A 131 16.81 8.88 -13.89
C PHE A 131 18.21 8.35 -14.18
N SER A 132 18.36 7.03 -14.36
CA SER A 132 19.64 6.42 -14.72
C SER A 132 20.14 6.87 -16.09
N GLY A 133 19.25 6.99 -17.08
CA GLY A 133 19.59 7.47 -18.42
C GLY A 133 19.95 8.95 -18.49
N ILE A 134 19.21 9.81 -17.76
CA ILE A 134 19.51 11.24 -17.65
C ILE A 134 20.89 11.45 -17.01
N MET A 135 21.21 10.70 -15.95
CA MET A 135 22.51 10.77 -15.28
C MET A 135 23.69 10.37 -16.18
N GLN A 136 23.48 9.48 -17.14
CA GLN A 136 24.55 9.00 -18.02
C GLN A 136 24.77 9.89 -19.24
N ASN A 137 23.70 10.46 -19.81
CA ASN A 137 23.77 11.05 -21.15
C ASN A 137 23.53 12.57 -21.18
N GLY A 138 23.12 13.21 -20.08
CA GLY A 138 22.88 14.67 -20.03
C GLY A 138 21.83 15.17 -21.03
N THR A 139 21.05 14.27 -21.62
CA THR A 139 20.10 14.58 -22.69
C THR A 139 18.80 15.14 -22.12
N GLU A 140 18.37 16.28 -22.66
CA GLU A 140 17.04 16.85 -22.41
C GLU A 140 15.92 15.85 -22.71
N SER A 141 14.82 15.93 -21.95
CA SER A 141 13.67 15.06 -22.17
C SER A 141 13.05 15.31 -23.55
N SER A 142 13.07 14.32 -24.43
CA SER A 142 12.46 14.42 -25.76
C SER A 142 10.94 14.54 -25.66
N GLY A 143 10.30 15.21 -26.62
CA GLY A 143 8.83 15.31 -26.70
C GLY A 143 8.11 13.94 -26.75
N GLY A 144 8.82 12.87 -27.13
CA GLY A 144 8.33 11.49 -27.06
C GLY A 144 8.04 10.99 -25.64
N LEU A 145 8.83 11.44 -24.63
CA LEU A 145 8.56 11.12 -23.22
C LEU A 145 7.24 11.72 -22.75
N VAL A 146 6.96 12.97 -23.12
CA VAL A 146 5.69 13.65 -22.81
C VAL A 146 4.51 12.91 -23.46
N GLY A 147 4.68 12.44 -24.70
CA GLY A 147 3.67 11.61 -25.39
C GLY A 147 3.36 10.29 -24.67
N VAL A 148 4.38 9.58 -24.17
CA VAL A 148 4.20 8.34 -23.38
C VAL A 148 3.52 8.63 -22.04
N MET A 149 3.87 9.75 -21.38
CA MET A 149 3.26 10.16 -20.11
C MET A 149 1.75 10.41 -20.25
N VAL A 150 1.33 11.15 -21.26
CA VAL A 150 -0.10 11.49 -21.44
C VAL A 150 -0.88 10.34 -22.07
N GLY A 151 -0.32 9.65 -23.06
CA GLY A 151 -1.03 8.62 -23.82
C GLY A 151 -1.18 7.28 -23.10
N ILE A 152 -0.23 6.90 -22.24
CA ILE A 152 -0.19 5.57 -21.62
C ILE A 152 -0.24 5.67 -20.09
N ILE A 153 0.61 6.50 -19.49
CA ILE A 153 0.73 6.55 -18.02
C ILE A 153 -0.56 7.10 -17.39
N LEU A 154 -1.17 8.14 -17.97
CA LEU A 154 -2.38 8.75 -17.41
C LEU A 154 -3.58 7.78 -17.37
N PRO A 155 -3.98 7.09 -18.47
CA PRO A 155 -5.05 6.09 -18.41
C PRO A 155 -4.78 4.95 -17.41
N LEU A 156 -3.54 4.45 -17.38
CA LEU A 156 -3.14 3.41 -16.41
C LEU A 156 -3.20 3.91 -14.97
N HIS A 157 -2.87 5.18 -14.73
CA HIS A 157 -2.98 5.81 -13.42
C HIS A 157 -4.43 5.90 -12.96
N LEU A 158 -5.34 6.34 -13.83
CA LEU A 158 -6.78 6.40 -13.53
C LEU A 158 -7.34 5.00 -13.21
N LEU A 159 -6.94 3.98 -13.97
CA LEU A 159 -7.32 2.58 -13.72
C LEU A 159 -6.78 2.08 -12.37
N SER A 160 -5.55 2.43 -12.01
CA SER A 160 -4.93 2.13 -10.72
C SER A 160 -5.69 2.80 -9.57
N MET A 161 -6.04 4.08 -9.70
CA MET A 161 -6.84 4.80 -8.72
C MET A 161 -8.21 4.15 -8.51
N PHE A 162 -8.87 3.73 -9.60
CA PHE A 162 -10.12 2.97 -9.50
C PHE A 162 -9.93 1.66 -8.70
N GLY A 163 -8.85 0.91 -8.97
CA GLY A 163 -8.50 -0.30 -8.23
C GLY A 163 -8.26 -0.03 -6.73
N MET A 164 -7.61 1.08 -6.39
CA MET A 164 -7.41 1.52 -5.01
C MET A 164 -8.71 1.87 -4.31
N PHE A 165 -9.58 2.68 -4.93
CA PHE A 165 -10.88 3.02 -4.34
C PHE A 165 -11.78 1.79 -4.16
N TYR A 166 -11.77 0.86 -5.13
CA TYR A 166 -12.50 -0.40 -4.97
C TYR A 166 -11.94 -1.25 -3.83
N SER A 167 -10.62 -1.27 -3.65
CA SER A 167 -9.96 -1.98 -2.54
C SER A 167 -10.35 -1.37 -1.19
N MET A 168 -10.35 -0.04 -1.06
CA MET A 168 -10.82 0.67 0.14
C MET A 168 -12.29 0.36 0.43
N TYR A 169 -13.15 0.42 -0.59
CA TYR A 169 -14.57 0.06 -0.49
C TYR A 169 -14.74 -1.36 0.06
N PHE A 170 -14.02 -2.32 -0.51
CA PHE A 170 -14.14 -3.73 -0.12
C PHE A 170 -13.63 -3.97 1.31
N VAL A 171 -12.52 -3.33 1.69
CA VAL A 171 -11.94 -3.41 3.03
C VAL A 171 -12.91 -2.81 4.06
N ALA A 172 -13.44 -1.62 3.81
CA ALA A 172 -14.42 -0.97 4.68
C ALA A 172 -15.71 -1.81 4.82
N LYS A 173 -16.24 -2.31 3.71
CA LYS A 173 -17.40 -3.22 3.72
C LYS A 173 -17.11 -4.46 4.56
N THR A 174 -15.96 -5.11 4.34
CA THR A 174 -15.57 -6.32 5.09
C THR A 174 -15.48 -6.02 6.59
N PHE A 175 -14.78 -4.94 6.96
CA PHE A 175 -14.67 -4.50 8.34
C PHE A 175 -16.05 -4.33 8.98
N LYS A 176 -16.96 -3.61 8.31
CA LYS A 176 -18.26 -3.27 8.90
C LYS A 176 -19.24 -4.44 8.93
N THR A 177 -19.21 -5.30 7.93
CA THR A 177 -19.96 -6.56 7.92
C THR A 177 -19.55 -7.45 9.09
N VAL A 178 -18.25 -7.51 9.41
CA VAL A 178 -17.77 -8.28 10.56
C VAL A 178 -18.10 -7.58 11.88
N GLU A 179 -18.05 -6.24 11.94
CA GLU A 179 -18.42 -5.50 13.15
C GLU A 179 -19.91 -5.65 13.49
N LEU A 180 -20.80 -5.56 12.48
CA LEU A 180 -22.25 -5.57 12.66
C LEU A 180 -22.90 -6.95 12.48
N GLN A 181 -22.14 -7.96 12.03
CA GLN A 181 -22.63 -9.32 11.76
C GLN A 181 -23.88 -9.35 10.86
N LYS A 182 -23.96 -8.45 9.89
CA LYS A 182 -25.02 -8.39 8.87
C LYS A 182 -24.50 -7.84 7.55
N GLU A 183 -25.27 -8.00 6.47
CA GLU A 183 -24.97 -7.28 5.25
C GLU A 183 -25.13 -5.77 5.47
N VAL A 184 -24.21 -5.00 4.89
CA VAL A 184 -24.12 -3.54 5.06
C VAL A 184 -24.20 -2.84 3.71
N SER A 185 -24.90 -1.71 3.71
CA SER A 185 -24.96 -0.74 2.62
C SER A 185 -23.79 0.25 2.72
N PHE A 186 -23.52 1.03 1.67
CA PHE A 186 -22.40 2.00 1.70
C PHE A 186 -22.52 3.04 2.83
N GLY A 187 -23.73 3.48 3.15
CA GLY A 187 -23.96 4.43 4.24
C GLY A 187 -23.50 3.89 5.61
N ASP A 188 -23.59 2.57 5.82
CA ASP A 188 -23.18 1.93 7.07
C ASP A 188 -21.66 1.94 7.28
N PHE A 189 -20.85 1.99 6.22
CA PHE A 189 -19.37 1.91 6.28
C PHE A 189 -18.64 3.09 5.65
N ALA A 190 -19.34 4.17 5.30
CA ALA A 190 -18.75 5.35 4.67
C ALA A 190 -17.66 5.97 5.57
N GLY A 191 -17.87 6.00 6.89
CA GLY A 191 -16.88 6.48 7.85
C GLY A 191 -15.58 5.68 7.78
N GLU A 192 -15.67 4.35 7.79
CA GLU A 192 -14.52 3.47 7.68
C GLU A 192 -13.81 3.58 6.32
N PHE A 193 -14.55 3.82 5.24
CA PHE A 193 -13.97 4.11 3.93
C PHE A 193 -13.09 5.36 3.96
N PHE A 194 -13.58 6.47 4.53
CA PHE A 194 -12.79 7.69 4.67
C PHE A 194 -11.64 7.53 5.68
N MET A 195 -11.81 6.73 6.74
CA MET A 195 -10.70 6.39 7.63
C MET A 195 -9.58 5.62 6.92
N LEU A 196 -9.92 4.72 5.98
CA LEU A 196 -8.93 4.05 5.14
C LEU A 196 -8.29 5.00 4.11
N TRP A 197 -9.00 6.04 3.67
CA TRP A 197 -8.44 7.09 2.82
C TRP A 197 -7.43 7.93 3.61
N PHE A 198 -7.84 8.43 4.77
CA PHE A 198 -7.00 9.17 5.71
C PHE A 198 -6.33 8.20 6.69
N TYR A 199 -5.62 7.22 6.15
CA TYR A 199 -5.08 6.07 6.90
C TYR A 199 -4.13 6.46 8.04
N PHE A 200 -3.51 7.66 8.01
CA PHE A 200 -2.74 8.18 9.14
C PHE A 200 -3.58 8.26 10.44
N ILE A 201 -4.86 8.64 10.35
CA ILE A 201 -5.82 8.59 11.46
C ILE A 201 -6.48 7.20 11.52
N GLY A 202 -6.81 6.64 10.35
CA GLY A 202 -7.50 5.36 10.24
C GLY A 202 -6.81 4.23 10.97
N ILE A 203 -5.47 4.14 10.94
CA ILE A 203 -4.72 3.11 11.66
C ILE A 203 -4.99 3.19 13.17
N TRP A 204 -5.04 4.38 13.76
CA TRP A 204 -5.26 4.54 15.20
C TRP A 204 -6.68 4.17 15.62
N ILE A 205 -7.67 4.37 14.76
CA ILE A 205 -9.08 4.10 15.07
C ILE A 205 -9.49 2.68 14.68
N LEU A 206 -9.15 2.24 13.47
CA LEU A 206 -9.58 0.96 12.91
C LEU A 206 -8.78 -0.22 13.49
N GLN A 207 -7.46 -0.08 13.65
CA GLN A 207 -6.63 -1.21 14.05
C GLN A 207 -6.98 -1.79 15.43
N PRO A 208 -7.23 -1.00 16.48
CA PRO A 208 -7.70 -1.54 17.77
C PRO A 208 -9.01 -2.32 17.66
N LYS A 209 -9.94 -1.87 16.79
CA LYS A 209 -11.19 -2.59 16.52
C LYS A 209 -10.93 -3.90 15.77
N ILE A 210 -10.03 -3.89 14.78
CA ILE A 210 -9.58 -5.09 14.05
C ILE A 210 -8.98 -6.12 15.02
N ASN A 211 -8.13 -5.69 15.95
CA ASN A 211 -7.55 -6.59 16.95
C ASN A 211 -8.64 -7.29 17.79
N LYS A 212 -9.68 -6.55 18.21
CA LYS A 212 -10.82 -7.11 18.95
C LYS A 212 -11.61 -8.12 18.11
N MET A 213 -11.86 -7.83 16.84
CA MET A 213 -12.58 -8.74 15.93
C MET A 213 -11.77 -10.01 15.62
N SER A 214 -10.45 -9.88 15.50
CA SER A 214 -9.55 -11.01 15.28
C SER A 214 -9.51 -11.96 16.49
N ALA A 215 -9.55 -11.42 17.71
CA ALA A 215 -9.53 -12.20 18.94
C ALA A 215 -10.86 -12.91 19.24
N LYS A 216 -12.00 -12.33 18.86
CA LYS A 216 -13.33 -12.91 19.09
C LYS A 216 -13.55 -14.15 18.24
N GLN A 217 -14.01 -15.26 18.83
CA GLN A 217 -14.61 -16.35 18.06
C GLN A 217 -15.94 -15.89 17.47
N LYS A 218 -16.34 -16.48 16.35
CA LYS A 218 -17.62 -16.17 15.71
C LYS A 218 -18.70 -16.50 16.75
N PRO A 219 -19.63 -15.59 17.09
CA PRO A 219 -20.74 -15.95 17.95
C PRO A 219 -21.57 -17.02 17.22
N ASP A 220 -21.77 -18.16 17.86
CA ASP A 220 -22.70 -19.18 17.38
C ASP A 220 -24.09 -18.54 17.38
N LEU A 221 -24.70 -18.40 16.18
CA LEU A 221 -26.08 -17.98 15.98
C LEU A 221 -26.98 -19.21 15.93
#